data_AF-A7X9K7-F1
#
_entry.id   AF-A7X9K7-F1
#
_cell.length_a   1.000
_cell.length_b   1.000
_cell.length_c   1.000
_cell.angle_alpha   90.00
_cell.angle_beta   90.00
_cell.angle_gamma   90.00
#
_symmetry.space_group_name_H-M   'P 1'
#
loop_
_entity.id
_entity.type
_entity.pdbx_description
1 polymer ?
#
loop_
_entity_poly.entity_id
_entity_poly.type
_entity_poly.pdbx_seq_one_letter_code
_entity_poly.pdbx_strand_id
1 'polypeptide(L)'
;FLFANKNENSPLKAIDFGLSVFFKPGERFSEIVGSPYYMAPEVLKRNYGPEVDVWSAGVILYILLCGVPPFWAETEQGVAQAILRGILDFKRDPWPKVSDSAKSLVRHMLEPDPKARYSAQQVLDHPWLQNAKKNPNVPLDAVRSRLKQFSAMNKLKKRALQVIAEHLGGEEIDGLKEIFEKLDSDKTGTITFEKLKMGLIEIGSQLTEHEVRMLMEAADVDGNGTLDYGEFVAATVHLQRLDDDEHLRRAFDFFDVDRSGYIETEELREAVGEPLNGSPSETDVVQAILLE
;
A
#
# COMPACT_ATOMS: atom_id res chain seq x y z
N PHE A 1 1.20 6.44 9.62
CA PHE A 1 0.86 7.53 10.55
C PHE A 1 -0.49 7.25 11.21
N LEU A 2 -0.69 7.68 12.46
CA LEU A 2 -1.99 7.61 13.16
C LEU A 2 -2.31 8.94 13.85
N PHE A 3 -3.58 9.28 13.99
CA PHE A 3 -4.01 10.37 14.85
C PHE A 3 -3.99 9.93 16.32
N ALA A 4 -3.45 10.76 17.21
CA ALA A 4 -3.38 10.45 18.64
C ALA A 4 -4.76 10.29 19.32
N ASN A 5 -5.81 10.92 18.78
CA ASN A 5 -7.19 10.81 19.23
C ASN A 5 -8.18 11.22 18.12
N LYS A 6 -9.48 11.21 18.43
CA LYS A 6 -10.57 11.51 17.48
C LYS A 6 -10.87 13.01 17.29
N ASN A 7 -10.15 13.91 17.96
CA ASN A 7 -10.40 15.34 17.81
C ASN A 7 -9.92 15.82 16.43
N GLU A 8 -10.61 16.79 15.85
CA GLU A 8 -10.29 17.35 14.52
C GLU A 8 -8.84 17.90 14.44
N ASN A 9 -8.36 18.50 15.53
CA ASN A 9 -7.00 19.02 15.64
C ASN A 9 -6.03 18.02 16.30
N SER A 10 -6.35 16.72 16.28
CA SER A 10 -5.50 15.70 16.90
C SER A 10 -4.11 15.72 16.25
N PRO A 11 -3.02 15.67 17.04
CA PRO A 11 -1.69 15.56 16.48
C PRO A 11 -1.54 14.23 15.72
N LEU A 12 -0.89 14.29 14.57
CA LEU A 12 -0.49 13.14 13.78
C LEU A 12 0.80 12.55 14.36
N LYS A 13 0.88 11.23 14.46
CA LYS A 13 2.02 10.48 14.97
C LYS A 13 2.57 9.58 13.88
N ALA A 14 3.87 9.71 13.60
CA ALA A 14 4.60 8.70 12.84
C ALA A 14 4.61 7.41 13.66
N ILE A 15 4.35 6.30 12.98
CA ILE A 15 4.30 4.96 13.55
C ILE A 15 5.03 4.04 12.59
N ASP A 16 5.22 2.80 13.04
CA ASP A 16 5.79 1.72 12.23
C ASP A 16 7.21 2.03 11.75
N PHE A 17 8.15 1.91 12.68
CA PHE A 17 9.57 2.08 12.43
C PHE A 17 10.25 0.75 12.05
N GLY A 18 9.48 -0.28 11.63
CA GLY A 18 9.99 -1.62 11.31
C GLY A 18 10.99 -1.66 10.14
N LEU A 19 10.96 -0.64 9.28
CA LEU A 19 11.89 -0.44 8.16
C LEU A 19 12.90 0.70 8.42
N SER A 20 12.82 1.36 9.59
CA SER A 20 13.69 2.50 9.87
C SER A 20 15.11 2.05 10.15
N VAL A 21 16.08 2.81 9.63
CA VAL A 21 17.50 2.55 9.82
C VAL A 21 18.21 3.79 10.36
N PHE A 22 19.21 3.57 11.19
CA PHE A 22 20.16 4.63 11.53
C PHE A 22 21.12 4.80 10.36
N PHE A 23 21.47 6.05 10.06
CA PHE A 23 22.41 6.35 8.97
C PHE A 23 23.41 7.43 9.39
N LYS A 24 24.58 7.43 8.75
CA LYS A 24 25.55 8.52 8.82
C LYS A 24 25.43 9.42 7.59
N PRO A 25 25.71 10.73 7.69
CA PRO A 25 25.72 11.61 6.52
C PRO A 25 26.60 11.05 5.39
N GLY A 26 26.01 10.92 4.20
CA GLY A 26 26.68 10.36 3.02
C GLY A 26 26.58 8.84 2.85
N GLU A 27 26.02 8.12 3.83
CA GLU A 27 25.71 6.70 3.70
C GLU A 27 24.65 6.46 2.63
N ARG A 28 24.79 5.34 1.91
CA ARG A 28 23.91 4.97 0.79
C ARG A 28 23.40 3.56 0.98
N PHE A 29 22.13 3.38 0.63
CA PHE A 29 21.40 2.14 0.79
C PHE A 29 21.05 1.53 -0.57
N SER A 30 20.94 0.20 -0.60
CA SER A 30 20.71 -0.59 -1.82
C SER A 30 19.51 -1.53 -1.75
N GLU A 31 18.84 -1.60 -0.60
CA GLU A 31 17.64 -2.42 -0.40
C GLU A 31 16.40 -1.68 -0.94
N ILE A 32 15.51 -2.37 -1.66
CA ILE A 32 14.33 -1.76 -2.30
C ILE A 32 13.15 -1.66 -1.30
N VAL A 33 13.34 -1.10 -0.12
CA VAL A 33 12.30 -1.12 0.92
C VAL A 33 11.17 -0.10 0.73
N GLY A 34 9.98 -0.45 1.22
CA GLY A 34 8.80 0.43 1.29
C GLY A 34 7.68 0.06 0.32
N SER A 35 6.49 0.62 0.53
CA SER A 35 5.35 0.28 -0.32
C SER A 35 5.47 0.96 -1.71
N PRO A 36 5.21 0.23 -2.82
CA PRO A 36 5.55 0.67 -4.17
C PRO A 36 5.07 2.08 -4.56
N TYR A 37 3.88 2.48 -4.11
CA TYR A 37 3.28 3.78 -4.47
C TYR A 37 4.00 5.00 -3.87
N TYR A 38 4.75 4.83 -2.78
CA TYR A 38 5.45 5.92 -2.10
C TYR A 38 6.95 5.92 -2.42
N MET A 39 7.43 4.94 -3.17
CA MET A 39 8.86 4.71 -3.38
C MET A 39 9.50 5.77 -4.28
N ALA A 40 10.70 6.23 -3.90
CA ALA A 40 11.47 7.18 -4.69
C ALA A 40 12.21 6.49 -5.86
N PRO A 41 12.47 7.20 -6.98
CA PRO A 41 13.14 6.63 -8.15
C PRO A 41 14.50 6.02 -7.86
N GLU A 42 15.25 6.58 -6.91
CA GLU A 42 16.58 6.11 -6.52
C GLU A 42 16.56 4.86 -5.62
N VAL A 43 15.43 4.54 -4.98
CA VAL A 43 15.24 3.27 -4.25
C VAL A 43 15.19 2.13 -5.27
N LEU A 44 14.45 2.31 -6.37
CA LEU A 44 14.44 1.36 -7.50
C LEU A 44 15.82 1.19 -8.15
N LYS A 45 16.67 2.22 -8.08
CA LYS A 45 18.06 2.18 -8.56
C LYS A 45 19.04 1.64 -7.51
N ARG A 46 18.57 1.24 -6.32
CA ARG A 46 19.38 0.69 -5.23
C ARG A 46 20.54 1.61 -4.81
N ASN A 47 20.32 2.91 -4.85
CA ASN A 47 21.35 3.88 -4.47
C ASN A 47 20.73 5.17 -3.92
N TYR A 48 20.29 5.12 -2.67
CA TYR A 48 19.54 6.21 -2.05
C TYR A 48 20.09 6.60 -0.68
N GLY A 49 19.70 7.79 -0.24
CA GLY A 49 19.96 8.31 1.10
C GLY A 49 18.64 8.74 1.77
N PRO A 50 18.69 9.55 2.84
CA PRO A 50 17.49 9.96 3.59
C PRO A 50 16.52 10.84 2.79
N GLU A 51 16.91 11.33 1.61
CA GLU A 51 16.08 12.18 0.76
C GLU A 51 14.82 11.45 0.24
N VAL A 52 14.79 10.12 0.32
CA VAL A 52 13.64 9.29 -0.06
C VAL A 52 12.42 9.55 0.80
N ASP A 53 12.59 9.92 2.07
CA ASP A 53 11.48 10.22 2.96
C ASP A 53 10.73 11.49 2.54
N VAL A 54 11.45 12.47 1.97
CA VAL A 54 10.83 13.69 1.43
C VAL A 54 10.00 13.35 0.18
N TRP A 55 10.47 12.42 -0.65
CA TRP A 55 9.68 11.93 -1.77
C TRP A 55 8.40 11.25 -1.31
N SER A 56 8.49 10.31 -0.36
CA SER A 56 7.33 9.61 0.22
C SER A 56 6.32 10.60 0.81
N ALA A 57 6.80 11.60 1.55
CA ALA A 57 5.96 12.68 2.07
C ALA A 57 5.33 13.54 0.96
N GLY A 58 6.03 13.75 -0.16
CA GLY A 58 5.53 14.44 -1.34
C GLY A 58 4.42 13.67 -2.05
N VAL A 59 4.53 12.34 -2.12
CA VAL A 59 3.48 11.46 -2.63
C VAL A 59 2.23 11.56 -1.75
N ILE A 60 2.40 11.49 -0.42
CA ILE A 60 1.30 11.66 0.53
C ILE A 60 0.65 13.03 0.36
N LEU A 61 1.43 14.10 0.26
CA LEU A 61 0.90 15.46 0.04
C LEU A 61 0.12 15.56 -1.29
N TYR A 62 0.63 14.97 -2.37
CA TYR A 62 -0.07 14.91 -3.65
C TYR A 62 -1.44 14.23 -3.50
N ILE A 63 -1.48 13.07 -2.84
CA ILE A 63 -2.71 12.31 -2.57
C ILE A 63 -3.67 13.13 -1.70
N LEU A 64 -3.19 13.82 -0.66
CA LEU A 64 -4.03 14.67 0.19
C LEU A 64 -4.65 15.86 -0.56
N LEU A 65 -4.00 16.35 -1.62
CA LEU A 65 -4.49 17.49 -2.40
C LEU A 65 -5.48 17.10 -3.52
N CYS A 66 -5.40 15.87 -4.05
CA CYS A 66 -6.20 15.47 -5.22
C CYS A 66 -6.94 14.13 -5.10
N GLY A 67 -6.58 13.32 -4.10
CA GLY A 67 -7.20 12.03 -3.77
C GLY A 67 -6.66 10.84 -4.56
N VAL A 68 -5.68 11.02 -5.44
CA VAL A 68 -5.11 9.94 -6.27
C VAL A 68 -3.58 9.93 -6.19
N PRO A 69 -2.91 8.77 -6.35
CA PRO A 69 -1.46 8.71 -6.39
C PRO A 69 -0.90 9.41 -7.64
N PRO A 70 0.28 10.06 -7.54
CA PRO A 70 0.91 10.74 -8.67
C PRO A 70 1.42 9.76 -9.75
N PHE A 71 1.73 8.53 -9.35
CA PHE A 71 2.23 7.47 -10.22
C PHE A 71 1.32 6.25 -10.07
N TRP A 72 0.69 5.86 -11.17
CA TRP A 72 -0.24 4.73 -11.22
C TRP A 72 -0.10 3.99 -12.54
N ALA A 73 -0.24 2.67 -12.48
CA ALA A 73 -0.42 1.78 -13.62
C ALA A 73 -1.12 0.50 -13.14
N GLU A 74 -1.57 -0.32 -14.08
CA GLU A 74 -2.23 -1.60 -13.80
C GLU A 74 -1.28 -2.64 -13.20
N THR A 75 0.03 -2.51 -13.46
CA THR A 75 1.06 -3.45 -13.00
C THR A 75 2.13 -2.74 -12.19
N GLU A 76 2.79 -3.46 -11.29
CA GLU A 76 3.89 -2.93 -10.49
C GLU A 76 5.07 -2.45 -11.36
N GLN A 77 5.36 -3.17 -12.44
CA GLN A 77 6.34 -2.73 -13.44
C GLN A 77 5.93 -1.41 -14.09
N GLY A 78 4.64 -1.23 -14.39
CA GLY A 78 4.11 0.03 -14.90
C GLY A 78 4.24 1.17 -13.89
N VAL A 79 3.96 0.90 -12.60
CA VAL A 79 4.13 1.87 -11.52
C VAL A 79 5.60 2.28 -11.38
N ALA A 80 6.52 1.32 -11.37
CA ALA A 80 7.95 1.58 -11.33
C ALA A 80 8.42 2.43 -12.54
N GLN A 81 7.92 2.15 -13.74
CA GLN A 81 8.21 2.97 -14.92
C GLN A 81 7.64 4.39 -14.79
N ALA A 82 6.44 4.55 -14.24
CA ALA A 82 5.84 5.86 -14.00
C ALA A 82 6.66 6.68 -12.99
N ILE A 83 7.11 6.06 -11.90
CA ILE A 83 8.01 6.66 -10.90
C ILE A 83 9.32 7.11 -11.55
N LEU A 84 9.96 6.24 -12.34
CA LEU A 84 11.23 6.55 -13.01
C LEU A 84 11.09 7.67 -14.05
N ARG A 85 9.93 7.83 -14.68
CA ARG A 85 9.64 8.96 -15.58
C ARG A 85 9.45 10.27 -14.82
N GLY A 86 8.90 10.21 -13.61
CA GLY A 86 8.74 11.39 -12.73
C GLY A 86 7.79 12.46 -13.26
N ILE A 87 6.88 12.12 -14.18
CA ILE A 87 5.95 13.09 -14.77
C ILE A 87 4.75 13.27 -13.86
N LEU A 88 4.56 14.48 -13.33
CA LEU A 88 3.42 14.84 -12.50
C LEU A 88 2.29 15.45 -13.33
N ASP A 89 1.06 14.98 -13.11
CA ASP A 89 -0.14 15.60 -13.68
C ASP A 89 -0.73 16.62 -12.71
N PHE A 90 -0.83 17.88 -13.15
CA PHE A 90 -1.49 18.97 -12.44
C PHE A 90 -2.65 19.59 -13.23
N LYS A 91 -3.16 18.86 -14.24
CA LYS A 91 -4.22 19.33 -15.14
C LYS A 91 -5.60 18.83 -14.71
N ARG A 92 -5.68 17.59 -14.25
CA ARG A 92 -6.94 16.96 -13.81
C ARG A 92 -7.46 17.58 -12.51
N ASP A 93 -8.78 17.70 -12.40
CA ASP A 93 -9.41 18.18 -11.17
C ASP A 93 -8.98 17.35 -9.94
N PRO A 94 -8.74 17.97 -8.77
CA PRO A 94 -8.96 19.39 -8.44
C PRO A 94 -7.76 20.31 -8.69
N TRP A 95 -6.68 19.86 -9.36
CA TRP A 95 -5.43 20.62 -9.48
C TRP A 95 -5.57 22.03 -10.06
N PRO A 96 -6.45 22.32 -11.03
CA PRO A 96 -6.69 23.70 -11.46
C PRO A 96 -7.12 24.66 -10.33
N LYS A 97 -7.74 24.13 -9.27
CA LYS A 97 -8.22 24.89 -8.09
C LYS A 97 -7.19 24.94 -6.96
N VAL A 98 -6.20 24.05 -6.97
CA VAL A 98 -5.10 24.03 -6.00
C VAL A 98 -4.14 25.18 -6.29
N SER A 99 -3.65 25.86 -5.24
CA SER A 99 -2.77 27.01 -5.39
C SER A 99 -1.43 26.64 -6.03
N ASP A 100 -0.86 27.57 -6.81
CA ASP A 100 0.43 27.33 -7.46
C ASP A 100 1.58 27.17 -6.47
N SER A 101 1.45 27.76 -5.28
CA SER A 101 2.38 27.55 -4.16
C SER A 101 2.36 26.10 -3.67
N ALA A 102 1.18 25.47 -3.57
CA ALA A 102 1.08 24.05 -3.22
C ALA A 102 1.71 23.16 -4.31
N LYS A 103 1.38 23.43 -5.58
CA LYS A 103 1.97 22.70 -6.73
C LYS A 103 3.49 22.86 -6.77
N SER A 104 3.99 24.07 -6.46
CA SER A 104 5.43 24.33 -6.34
C SER A 104 6.07 23.44 -5.29
N LEU A 105 5.49 23.37 -4.09
CA LEU A 105 6.02 22.49 -3.03
C LEU A 105 6.05 21.03 -3.47
N VAL A 106 4.94 20.53 -4.03
CA VAL A 106 4.84 19.15 -4.51
C VAL A 106 5.91 18.84 -5.56
N ARG A 107 6.17 19.74 -6.52
CA ARG A 107 7.24 19.56 -7.51
C ARG A 107 8.63 19.44 -6.87
N HIS A 108 8.94 20.26 -5.87
CA HIS A 108 10.24 20.22 -5.20
C HIS A 108 10.42 18.99 -4.29
N MET A 109 9.32 18.45 -3.73
CA MET A 109 9.35 17.20 -2.96
C MET A 109 9.45 15.98 -3.87
N LEU A 110 8.79 16.02 -5.04
CA LEU A 110 8.78 14.96 -6.05
C LEU A 110 9.79 15.22 -7.19
N GLU A 111 10.90 15.89 -6.88
CA GLU A 111 12.01 16.09 -7.79
C GLU A 111 12.81 14.76 -7.94
N PRO A 112 12.92 14.20 -9.16
CA PRO A 112 13.60 12.91 -9.36
C PRO A 112 15.09 12.91 -9.03
N ASP A 113 15.80 14.05 -9.16
CA ASP A 113 17.18 14.15 -8.69
C ASP A 113 17.24 14.41 -7.18
N PRO A 114 17.73 13.47 -6.34
CA PRO A 114 17.78 13.65 -4.89
C PRO A 114 18.62 14.86 -4.46
N LYS A 115 19.58 15.30 -5.28
CA LYS A 115 20.41 16.47 -4.98
C LYS A 115 19.67 17.80 -5.19
N ALA A 116 18.70 17.82 -6.11
CA ALA A 116 17.87 18.98 -6.39
C ALA A 116 16.58 18.97 -5.55
N ARG A 117 16.17 17.80 -5.06
CA ARG A 117 15.03 17.63 -4.17
C ARG A 117 15.23 18.42 -2.89
N TYR A 118 14.14 19.01 -2.41
CA TYR A 118 14.18 19.72 -1.14
C TYR A 118 14.50 18.77 0.01
N SER A 119 15.29 19.26 0.95
CA SER A 119 15.39 18.68 2.30
C SER A 119 14.11 18.92 3.10
N ALA A 120 13.90 18.11 4.15
CA ALA A 120 12.76 18.29 5.06
C ALA A 120 12.68 19.72 5.65
N GLN A 121 13.82 20.34 5.95
CA GLN A 121 13.86 21.72 6.44
C GLN A 121 13.40 22.71 5.37
N GLN A 122 13.86 22.58 4.13
CA GLN A 122 13.41 23.43 3.01
C GLN A 122 11.92 23.26 2.72
N VAL A 123 11.38 22.04 2.88
CA VAL A 123 9.94 21.79 2.82
C VAL A 123 9.20 22.59 3.89
N LEU A 124 9.63 22.49 5.16
CA LEU A 124 9.02 23.23 6.28
C LEU A 124 9.09 24.74 6.09
N ASP A 125 10.18 25.25 5.52
CA ASP A 125 10.37 26.68 5.26
C ASP A 125 9.66 27.18 3.99
N HIS A 126 9.05 26.27 3.21
CA HIS A 126 8.39 26.66 1.97
C HIS A 126 7.18 27.59 2.24
N PRO A 127 6.99 28.66 1.44
CA PRO A 127 5.94 29.65 1.68
C PRO A 127 4.53 29.10 1.81
N TRP A 128 4.23 27.98 1.15
CA TRP A 128 2.92 27.32 1.26
C TRP A 128 2.61 26.85 2.70
N LEU A 129 3.58 26.22 3.38
CA LEU A 129 3.41 25.79 4.76
C LEU A 129 3.48 26.97 5.74
N GLN A 130 4.44 27.87 5.55
CA GLN A 130 4.62 29.05 6.41
C GLN A 130 3.40 29.99 6.38
N ASN A 131 2.68 30.05 5.27
CA ASN A 131 1.49 30.89 5.11
C ASN A 131 0.18 30.08 5.02
N ALA A 132 0.11 28.90 5.65
CA ALA A 132 -1.05 28.01 5.57
C ALA A 132 -2.40 28.71 5.79
N LYS A 133 -2.46 29.67 6.73
CA LYS A 133 -3.68 30.46 7.04
C LYS A 133 -4.16 31.41 5.93
N LYS A 134 -3.31 31.72 4.95
CA LYS A 134 -3.62 32.62 3.82
C LYS A 134 -3.99 31.86 2.54
N ASN A 135 -3.78 30.55 2.51
CA ASN A 135 -4.11 29.76 1.33
C ASN A 135 -5.63 29.51 1.28
N PRO A 136 -6.27 29.62 0.11
CA PRO A 136 -7.69 29.30 -0.03
C PRO A 136 -7.91 27.81 0.23
N ASN A 137 -8.91 27.48 1.04
CA ASN A 137 -9.33 26.10 1.22
C ASN A 137 -10.00 25.60 -0.07
N VAL A 138 -9.55 24.44 -0.55
CA VAL A 138 -10.22 23.74 -1.66
C VAL A 138 -11.31 22.85 -1.04
N PRO A 139 -12.55 22.83 -1.59
CA PRO A 139 -13.59 21.93 -1.13
C PRO A 139 -13.10 20.47 -1.14
N LEU A 140 -13.13 19.82 0.03
CA LEU A 140 -12.57 18.49 0.23
C LEU A 140 -13.47 17.37 -0.27
N ASP A 141 -14.71 17.64 -0.69
CA ASP A 141 -15.70 16.58 -0.95
C ASP A 141 -15.25 15.61 -2.05
N ALA A 142 -14.72 16.14 -3.17
CA ALA A 142 -14.18 15.33 -4.27
C ALA A 142 -12.92 14.54 -3.84
N VAL A 143 -12.08 15.13 -2.99
CA VAL A 143 -10.86 14.48 -2.48
C VAL A 143 -11.22 13.38 -1.48
N ARG A 144 -12.19 13.63 -0.60
CA ARG A 144 -12.69 12.69 0.40
C ARG A 144 -13.28 11.45 -0.25
N SER A 145 -14.07 11.61 -1.31
CA SER A 145 -14.62 10.48 -2.06
C SER A 145 -13.52 9.59 -2.64
N ARG A 146 -12.51 10.19 -3.29
CA ARG A 146 -11.38 9.46 -3.89
C ARG A 146 -10.48 8.79 -2.85
N LEU A 147 -10.26 9.44 -1.70
CA LEU A 147 -9.51 8.84 -0.59
C LEU A 147 -10.26 7.63 0.01
N LYS A 148 -11.60 7.73 0.15
CA LYS A 148 -12.43 6.58 0.55
C LYS A 148 -12.32 5.44 -0.47
N GLN A 149 -12.40 5.75 -1.76
CA GLN A 149 -12.28 4.76 -2.84
C GLN A 149 -10.91 4.07 -2.84
N PHE A 150 -9.81 4.83 -2.71
CA PHE A 150 -8.47 4.26 -2.63
C PHE A 150 -8.31 3.32 -1.41
N SER A 151 -8.85 3.71 -0.26
CA SER A 151 -8.88 2.83 0.93
C SER A 151 -9.72 1.58 0.69
N ALA A 152 -10.86 1.70 0.03
CA ALA A 152 -11.78 0.61 -0.25
C ALA A 152 -11.21 -0.38 -1.28
N MET A 153 -10.56 0.09 -2.35
CA MET A 153 -9.87 -0.75 -3.33
C MET A 153 -8.74 -1.57 -2.70
N ASN A 154 -8.01 -0.99 -1.75
CA ASN A 154 -7.00 -1.74 -0.99
C ASN A 154 -7.65 -2.84 -0.12
N LYS A 155 -8.81 -2.57 0.49
CA LYS A 155 -9.57 -3.60 1.23
C LYS A 155 -10.12 -4.70 0.32
N LEU A 156 -10.61 -4.35 -0.87
CA LEU A 156 -11.11 -5.30 -1.86
C LEU A 156 -9.98 -6.20 -2.36
N LYS A 157 -8.83 -5.62 -2.73
CA LYS A 157 -7.63 -6.38 -3.12
C LYS A 157 -7.21 -7.36 -2.01
N LYS A 158 -7.27 -6.93 -0.75
CA LYS A 158 -6.99 -7.79 0.42
C LYS A 158 -7.99 -8.94 0.55
N ARG A 159 -9.30 -8.69 0.44
CA ARG A 159 -10.32 -9.74 0.51
C ARG A 159 -10.24 -10.73 -0.65
N ALA A 160 -9.96 -10.26 -1.87
CA ALA A 160 -9.81 -11.14 -3.01
C ALA A 160 -8.64 -12.13 -2.85
N LEU A 161 -7.52 -11.67 -2.29
CA LEU A 161 -6.39 -12.55 -1.99
C LEU A 161 -6.73 -13.61 -0.92
N GLN A 162 -7.49 -13.23 0.10
CA GLN A 162 -7.95 -14.15 1.14
C GLN A 162 -8.89 -15.24 0.57
N VAL A 163 -9.83 -14.85 -0.28
CA VAL A 163 -10.77 -15.78 -0.93
C VAL A 163 -10.05 -16.81 -1.80
N ILE A 164 -9.02 -16.37 -2.54
CA ILE A 164 -8.17 -17.27 -3.34
C ILE A 164 -7.51 -18.31 -2.43
N ALA A 165 -6.98 -17.89 -1.28
CA ALA A 165 -6.36 -18.78 -0.30
C ALA A 165 -7.35 -19.83 0.26
N GLU A 166 -8.62 -19.44 0.47
CA GLU A 166 -9.67 -20.32 0.98
C GLU A 166 -10.19 -21.34 -0.05
N HIS A 167 -9.93 -21.13 -1.36
CA HIS A 167 -10.47 -21.95 -2.47
C HIS A 167 -9.40 -22.76 -3.24
N LEU A 168 -8.19 -22.88 -2.69
CA LEU A 168 -7.17 -23.78 -3.23
C LEU A 168 -7.60 -25.25 -3.15
N GLY A 169 -7.10 -26.09 -4.06
CA GLY A 169 -7.43 -27.52 -4.08
C GLY A 169 -6.86 -28.29 -2.87
N GLY A 170 -7.49 -29.39 -2.47
CA GLY A 170 -7.07 -30.17 -1.29
C GLY A 170 -5.60 -30.63 -1.31
N GLU A 171 -5.06 -31.00 -2.47
CA GLU A 171 -3.64 -31.38 -2.61
C GLU A 171 -2.68 -30.20 -2.42
N GLU A 172 -3.07 -28.99 -2.80
CA GLU A 172 -2.29 -27.76 -2.64
C GLU A 172 -2.37 -27.23 -1.20
N ILE A 173 -3.56 -27.32 -0.58
CA ILE A 173 -3.77 -27.00 0.83
C ILE A 173 -2.96 -27.93 1.74
N ASP A 174 -2.93 -29.23 1.47
CA ASP A 174 -2.20 -30.19 2.29
C ASP A 174 -0.68 -29.92 2.24
N GLY A 175 -0.13 -29.62 1.06
CA GLY A 175 1.27 -29.22 0.91
C GLY A 175 1.60 -27.90 1.62
N LEU A 176 0.74 -26.89 1.50
CA LEU A 176 0.92 -25.60 2.19
C LEU A 176 0.75 -25.72 3.71
N LYS A 177 -0.13 -26.60 4.18
CA LYS A 177 -0.32 -26.91 5.60
C LYS A 177 0.89 -27.58 6.20
N GLU A 178 1.49 -28.56 5.51
CA GLU A 178 2.74 -29.18 5.96
C GLU A 178 3.88 -28.17 6.06
N ILE A 179 3.99 -27.25 5.09
CA ILE A 179 4.98 -26.17 5.12
C ILE A 179 4.70 -25.21 6.28
N PHE A 180 3.44 -24.83 6.50
CA PHE A 180 3.05 -23.96 7.61
C PHE A 180 3.38 -24.59 8.97
N GLU A 181 2.99 -25.85 9.20
CA GLU A 181 3.27 -26.57 10.44
C GLU A 181 4.77 -26.76 10.68
N LYS A 182 5.55 -26.95 9.60
CA LYS A 182 7.01 -27.02 9.69
C LYS A 182 7.62 -25.67 10.09
N LEU A 183 7.09 -24.57 9.56
CA LEU A 183 7.54 -23.21 9.87
C LEU A 183 7.13 -22.76 11.27
N ASP A 184 5.93 -23.12 11.71
CA ASP A 184 5.38 -22.87 13.04
C ASP A 184 5.76 -24.01 14.03
N SER A 185 7.05 -24.34 14.08
CA SER A 185 7.59 -25.44 14.92
C SER A 185 7.33 -25.29 16.42
N ASP A 186 7.12 -24.06 16.89
CA ASP A 186 6.75 -23.70 18.26
C ASP A 186 5.23 -23.63 18.49
N LYS A 187 4.42 -23.91 17.47
CA LYS A 187 2.95 -23.98 17.51
C LYS A 187 2.29 -22.71 18.03
N THR A 188 2.82 -21.56 17.61
CA THR A 188 2.27 -20.25 17.96
C THR A 188 1.00 -19.91 17.17
N GLY A 189 0.74 -20.64 16.09
CA GLY A 189 -0.34 -20.35 15.14
C GLY A 189 0.01 -19.22 14.16
N THR A 190 1.26 -18.73 14.18
CA THR A 190 1.71 -17.58 13.40
C THR A 190 3.16 -17.74 12.94
N ILE A 191 3.45 -17.38 11.71
CA ILE A 191 4.79 -17.38 11.13
C ILE A 191 5.37 -15.97 11.26
N THR A 192 6.55 -15.84 11.86
CA THR A 192 7.28 -14.57 11.91
C THR A 192 8.15 -14.41 10.66
N PHE A 193 8.60 -13.18 10.40
CA PHE A 193 9.55 -12.88 9.32
C PHE A 193 10.77 -13.84 9.32
N GLU A 194 11.38 -14.08 10.48
CA GLU A 194 12.54 -14.96 10.60
C GLU A 194 12.20 -16.43 10.27
N LYS A 195 11.04 -16.92 10.73
CA LYS A 195 10.56 -18.27 10.40
C LYS A 195 10.32 -18.41 8.90
N LEU A 196 9.63 -17.44 8.29
CA LEU A 196 9.35 -17.44 6.85
C LEU A 196 10.65 -17.42 6.04
N LYS A 197 11.60 -16.56 6.40
CA LYS A 197 12.93 -16.46 5.79
C LYS A 197 13.68 -17.79 5.86
N MET A 198 13.74 -18.39 7.05
CA MET A 198 14.40 -19.68 7.25
C MET A 198 13.76 -20.80 6.42
N GLY A 199 12.42 -20.88 6.38
CA GLY A 199 11.72 -21.88 5.57
C GLY A 199 11.99 -21.76 4.09
N LEU A 200 11.98 -20.54 3.56
CA LEU A 200 12.24 -20.30 2.14
C LEU A 200 13.69 -20.67 1.77
N ILE A 201 14.66 -20.41 2.66
CA ILE A 201 16.05 -20.85 2.48
C ILE A 201 16.16 -22.39 2.50
N GLU A 202 15.49 -23.07 3.43
CA GLU A 202 15.50 -24.53 3.51
C GLU A 202 14.88 -25.22 2.28
N ILE A 203 13.88 -24.60 1.66
CA ILE A 203 13.21 -25.11 0.45
C ILE A 203 14.04 -24.78 -0.82
N GLY A 204 15.20 -24.12 -0.68
CA GLY A 204 16.11 -23.82 -1.79
C GLY A 204 15.70 -22.59 -2.60
N SER A 205 14.85 -21.72 -2.05
CA SER A 205 14.47 -20.47 -2.69
C SER A 205 15.62 -19.48 -2.70
N GLN A 206 15.76 -18.72 -3.79
CA GLN A 206 16.76 -17.64 -3.91
C GLN A 206 16.21 -16.25 -3.55
N LEU A 207 15.04 -16.20 -2.91
CA LEU A 207 14.45 -14.93 -2.48
C LEU A 207 15.37 -14.22 -1.50
N THR A 208 15.62 -12.94 -1.78
CA THR A 208 16.35 -12.03 -0.92
C THR A 208 15.53 -11.69 0.32
N GLU A 209 16.22 -11.30 1.40
CA GLU A 209 15.58 -10.86 2.64
C GLU A 209 14.50 -9.79 2.42
N HIS A 210 14.74 -8.92 1.44
CA HIS A 210 13.82 -7.88 1.04
C HIS A 210 12.56 -8.43 0.37
N GLU A 211 12.67 -9.43 -0.51
CA GLU A 211 11.51 -10.07 -1.14
C GLU A 211 10.65 -10.80 -0.10
N VAL A 212 11.27 -11.46 0.88
CA VAL A 212 10.57 -12.05 2.03
C VAL A 212 9.79 -10.99 2.81
N ARG A 213 10.39 -9.80 2.99
CA ARG A 213 9.77 -8.70 3.73
C ARG A 213 8.59 -8.09 2.97
N MET A 214 8.72 -7.92 1.66
CA MET A 214 7.63 -7.48 0.79
C MET A 214 6.45 -8.45 0.80
N LEU A 215 6.73 -9.76 0.82
CA LEU A 215 5.69 -10.79 0.95
C LEU A 215 4.98 -10.73 2.29
N MET A 216 5.76 -10.52 3.36
CA MET A 216 5.22 -10.31 4.70
C MET A 216 4.27 -9.12 4.73
N GLU A 217 4.71 -7.96 4.22
CA GLU A 217 3.89 -6.73 4.17
C GLU A 217 2.64 -6.85 3.29
N ALA A 218 2.72 -7.64 2.22
CA ALA A 218 1.58 -7.87 1.33
C ALA A 218 0.55 -8.85 1.92
N ALA A 219 1.01 -9.79 2.74
CA ALA A 219 0.20 -10.88 3.27
C ALA A 219 -0.30 -10.67 4.70
N ASP A 220 0.41 -9.91 5.53
CA ASP A 220 0.01 -9.52 6.88
C ASP A 220 -1.14 -8.50 6.79
N VAL A 221 -2.37 -9.02 6.74
CA VAL A 221 -3.59 -8.26 6.50
C VAL A 221 -3.95 -7.45 7.74
N ASP A 222 -3.76 -8.03 8.92
CA ASP A 222 -4.10 -7.42 10.21
C ASP A 222 -2.98 -6.51 10.78
N GLY A 223 -1.78 -6.57 10.20
CA GLY A 223 -0.64 -5.73 10.56
C GLY A 223 0.00 -6.12 11.89
N ASN A 224 -0.15 -7.38 12.32
CA ASN A 224 0.38 -7.86 13.59
C ASN A 224 1.88 -8.22 13.53
N GLY A 225 2.51 -8.12 12.36
CA GLY A 225 3.93 -8.42 12.11
C GLY A 225 4.24 -9.91 11.95
N THR A 226 3.21 -10.75 11.85
CA THR A 226 3.26 -12.20 11.67
C THR A 226 2.24 -12.63 10.61
N LEU A 227 2.36 -13.85 10.09
CA LEU A 227 1.38 -14.42 9.16
C LEU A 227 0.63 -15.53 9.87
N ASP A 228 -0.68 -15.39 10.00
CA ASP A 228 -1.52 -16.53 10.34
C ASP A 228 -1.60 -17.53 9.16
N TYR A 229 -2.32 -18.64 9.35
CA TYR A 229 -2.44 -19.66 8.32
C TYR A 229 -3.06 -19.14 7.02
N GLY A 230 -4.09 -18.30 7.09
CA GLY A 230 -4.75 -17.74 5.91
C GLY A 230 -3.86 -16.74 5.18
N GLU A 231 -3.15 -15.90 5.93
CA GLU A 231 -2.20 -14.92 5.40
C GLU A 231 -0.99 -15.61 4.75
N PHE A 232 -0.46 -16.65 5.37
CA PHE A 232 0.63 -17.46 4.80
C PHE A 232 0.23 -18.13 3.48
N VAL A 233 -0.97 -18.71 3.41
CA VAL A 233 -1.47 -19.33 2.19
C VAL A 233 -1.63 -18.28 1.09
N ALA A 234 -2.23 -17.12 1.41
CA ALA A 234 -2.36 -16.00 0.46
C ALA A 234 -1.00 -15.51 -0.06
N ALA A 235 0.00 -15.38 0.81
CA ALA A 235 1.38 -15.03 0.44
C ALA A 235 1.98 -16.04 -0.54
N THR A 236 1.75 -17.33 -0.28
CA THR A 236 2.38 -18.43 -1.01
C THR A 236 1.73 -18.66 -2.37
N VAL A 237 0.41 -18.44 -2.49
CA VAL A 237 -0.27 -18.40 -3.80
C VAL A 237 0.24 -17.23 -4.64
N HIS A 238 0.44 -16.07 -4.01
CA HIS A 238 0.98 -14.91 -4.71
C HIS A 238 2.40 -15.18 -5.26
N LEU A 239 3.20 -15.96 -4.53
CA LEU A 239 4.54 -16.40 -4.92
C LEU A 239 4.56 -17.42 -6.08
N GLN A 240 3.56 -18.30 -6.16
CA GLN A 240 3.48 -19.31 -7.22
C GLN A 240 3.07 -18.74 -8.60
N ARG A 241 2.76 -17.43 -8.66
CA ARG A 241 2.48 -16.57 -9.82
C ARG A 241 1.09 -16.67 -10.45
N LEU A 242 0.43 -15.51 -10.41
CA LEU A 242 -0.33 -14.72 -11.41
C LEU A 242 -0.52 -15.18 -12.89
N ASP A 243 -0.02 -16.32 -13.35
CA ASP A 243 -0.25 -16.80 -14.72
C ASP A 243 -1.42 -17.81 -14.82
N ASP A 244 -2.06 -18.14 -13.69
CA ASP A 244 -3.20 -19.05 -13.68
C ASP A 244 -4.53 -18.28 -13.56
N ASP A 245 -5.13 -18.01 -14.73
CA ASP A 245 -6.45 -17.40 -14.88
C ASP A 245 -7.53 -18.11 -14.05
N GLU A 246 -7.35 -19.38 -13.68
CA GLU A 246 -8.32 -20.17 -12.93
C GLU A 246 -8.49 -19.67 -11.48
N HIS A 247 -7.42 -19.22 -10.83
CA HIS A 247 -7.49 -18.74 -9.44
C HIS A 247 -8.15 -17.37 -9.34
N LEU A 248 -7.83 -16.47 -10.29
CA LEU A 248 -8.52 -15.18 -10.42
C LEU A 248 -9.99 -15.38 -10.81
N ARG A 249 -10.29 -16.38 -11.66
CA ARG A 249 -11.66 -16.75 -12.02
C ARG A 249 -12.44 -17.25 -10.81
N ARG A 250 -11.86 -18.11 -9.97
CA ARG A 250 -12.52 -18.59 -8.74
C ARG A 250 -12.72 -17.49 -7.71
N ALA A 251 -11.75 -16.59 -7.56
CA ALA A 251 -11.92 -15.39 -6.74
C ALA A 251 -13.09 -14.55 -7.25
N PHE A 252 -13.13 -14.32 -8.56
CA PHE A 252 -14.19 -13.57 -9.21
C PHE A 252 -15.55 -14.25 -9.02
N ASP A 253 -15.65 -15.55 -9.25
CA ASP A 253 -16.88 -16.35 -9.10
C ASP A 253 -17.36 -16.44 -7.63
N PHE A 254 -16.47 -16.23 -6.64
CA PHE A 254 -16.87 -16.08 -5.23
C PHE A 254 -17.55 -14.74 -4.97
N PHE A 255 -17.06 -13.67 -5.60
CA PHE A 255 -17.68 -12.35 -5.48
C PHE A 255 -18.91 -12.19 -6.38
N ASP A 256 -18.94 -12.85 -7.54
CA ASP A 256 -20.04 -12.87 -8.52
C ASP A 256 -20.98 -14.05 -8.20
N VAL A 257 -21.74 -13.89 -7.11
CA VAL A 257 -22.64 -14.92 -6.55
C VAL A 257 -23.75 -15.27 -7.56
N ASP A 258 -24.24 -14.28 -8.30
CA ASP A 258 -25.30 -14.47 -9.28
C ASP A 258 -24.81 -14.94 -10.66
N ARG A 259 -23.48 -15.00 -10.85
CA ARG A 259 -22.79 -15.40 -12.08
C ARG A 259 -23.16 -14.53 -13.28
N SER A 260 -23.45 -13.26 -13.05
CA SER A 260 -23.72 -12.26 -14.07
C SER A 260 -22.50 -11.96 -14.95
N GLY A 261 -21.29 -12.32 -14.48
CA GLY A 261 -20.02 -11.95 -15.09
C GLY A 261 -19.52 -10.57 -14.64
N TYR A 262 -20.18 -9.97 -13.65
CA TYR A 262 -19.84 -8.68 -13.04
C TYR A 262 -19.97 -8.82 -11.52
N ILE A 263 -19.08 -8.21 -10.75
CA ILE A 263 -19.25 -8.16 -9.29
C ILE A 263 -20.16 -6.97 -8.98
N GLU A 264 -21.40 -7.25 -8.66
CA GLU A 264 -22.40 -6.24 -8.35
C GLU A 264 -22.31 -5.73 -6.91
N THR A 265 -23.03 -4.65 -6.69
CA THR A 265 -22.96 -3.83 -5.48
C THR A 265 -23.24 -4.60 -4.20
N GLU A 266 -24.25 -5.44 -4.27
CA GLU A 266 -24.75 -6.19 -3.12
C GLU A 266 -23.85 -7.40 -2.84
N GLU A 267 -23.26 -7.99 -3.88
CA GLU A 267 -22.36 -9.14 -3.75
C GLU A 267 -21.02 -8.72 -3.15
N LEU A 268 -20.51 -7.55 -3.54
CA LEU A 268 -19.31 -6.96 -2.95
C LEU A 268 -19.52 -6.61 -1.47
N ARG A 269 -20.76 -6.23 -1.10
CA ARG A 269 -21.15 -5.93 0.27
C ARG A 269 -21.23 -7.19 1.14
N GLU A 270 -21.75 -8.27 0.57
CA GLU A 270 -21.88 -9.57 1.22
C GLU A 270 -20.51 -10.23 1.44
N ALA A 271 -19.63 -10.18 0.45
CA ALA A 271 -18.31 -10.80 0.49
C ALA A 271 -17.29 -10.08 1.40
N VAL A 272 -17.44 -8.77 1.63
CA VAL A 272 -16.53 -8.01 2.51
C VAL A 272 -16.89 -8.19 4.01
N GLY A 273 -18.14 -8.56 4.31
CA GLY A 273 -18.65 -8.95 5.64
C GLY A 273 -19.15 -7.79 6.52
N GLU A 274 -20.12 -8.07 7.42
CA GLU A 274 -20.58 -7.16 8.50
C GLU A 274 -19.57 -7.07 9.66
N PRO A 275 -19.51 -5.93 10.38
CA PRO A 275 -18.46 -5.66 11.35
C PRO A 275 -18.61 -6.50 12.62
N LEU A 276 -17.54 -7.16 13.04
CA LEU A 276 -17.37 -7.52 14.44
C LEU A 276 -17.09 -6.23 15.23
N ASN A 277 -18.12 -5.79 15.98
CA ASN A 277 -18.07 -4.72 17.00
C ASN A 277 -17.99 -3.26 16.51
N GLY A 278 -19.11 -2.74 16.00
CA GLY A 278 -19.64 -1.43 16.42
C GLY A 278 -18.82 -0.15 16.12
N SER A 279 -18.01 -0.12 15.06
CA SER A 279 -17.40 1.12 14.54
C SER A 279 -18.12 1.59 13.25
N PRO A 280 -17.93 2.85 12.80
CA PRO A 280 -18.91 3.57 11.97
C PRO A 280 -19.20 2.90 10.62
N SER A 281 -20.46 3.00 10.19
CA SER A 281 -21.12 2.15 9.19
C SER A 281 -20.43 2.03 7.83
N GLU A 282 -20.11 0.79 7.46
CA GLU A 282 -19.52 0.36 6.19
C GLU A 282 -20.42 0.51 4.95
N THR A 283 -21.60 1.09 5.09
CA THR A 283 -22.39 1.64 3.97
C THR A 283 -21.55 2.61 3.12
N ASP A 284 -20.54 3.24 3.75
CA ASP A 284 -19.56 4.14 3.12
C ASP A 284 -18.52 3.45 2.22
N VAL A 285 -18.24 2.15 2.39
CA VAL A 285 -17.18 1.43 1.65
C VAL A 285 -17.67 0.98 0.29
N VAL A 286 -18.87 0.41 0.24
CA VAL A 286 -19.52 -0.04 -0.99
C VAL A 286 -19.84 1.17 -1.87
N GLN A 287 -20.47 2.23 -1.32
CA GLN A 287 -20.70 3.49 -2.04
C GLN A 287 -19.41 4.15 -2.57
N ALA A 288 -18.28 4.01 -1.86
CA ALA A 288 -17.01 4.58 -2.29
C ALA A 288 -16.35 3.84 -3.45
N ILE A 289 -16.68 2.56 -3.68
CA ILE A 289 -16.15 1.77 -4.80
C ILE A 289 -16.87 2.10 -6.11
N LEU A 290 -18.16 2.47 -6.05
CA LEU A 290 -19.06 2.52 -7.22
C LEU A 290 -19.30 3.90 -7.83
N LEU A 291 -18.84 4.97 -7.18
CA LEU A 291 -19.00 6.32 -7.72
C LEU A 291 -17.95 6.58 -8.80
N GLU A 292 -18.31 6.27 -10.04
CA GLU A 292 -17.67 6.72 -11.29
C GLU A 292 -17.68 8.25 -11.45
#